data_AF-A0A8S2UGP8-F1
#
_entry.id   AF-A0A8S2UGP8-F1
#
_cell.length_a   1.000
_cell.length_b   1.000
_cell.length_c   1.000
_cell.angle_alpha   90.00
_cell.angle_beta   90.00
_cell.angle_gamma   90.00
#
_symmetry.space_group_name_H-M   'P 1'
#
loop_
_entity.id
_entity.type
_entity.pdbx_description
1 polymer ?
#
loop_
_entity_poly.entity_id
_entity_poly.type
_entity_poly.pdbx_seq_one_letter_code
_entity_poly.pdbx_strand_id
1 'polypeptide(L)'
;YLIYIRFQKTYDKINDTFPVHYLIAVVGILAVWTSDLTNKSLLFESLWKFSILLESVAIVPQLYLLKKQGVIDLSMSYYLLTLGSYRTLYIFNWLYRYQTEGYWNSLSFLCGCLQTMIYLHFFIYNYPKLSKNFTNTLKYKQGIDILPIIVVEQVKTDTTKQSHTIEMPLIHEIEYKSDRLKNKLKLESKF
;
A
#
# COMPACT_ATOMS: atom_id res chain seq x y z
N TYR A 1 -9.81 15.52 -7.12
CA TYR A 1 -10.33 15.78 -8.48
C TYR A 1 -10.28 14.53 -9.36
N LEU A 2 -9.10 13.98 -9.67
CA LEU A 2 -8.99 12.85 -10.61
C LEU A 2 -9.78 11.59 -10.18
N ILE A 3 -9.65 11.18 -8.92
CA ILE A 3 -10.29 9.98 -8.36
C ILE A 3 -11.82 10.10 -8.35
N TYR A 4 -12.35 11.24 -7.89
CA TYR A 4 -13.80 11.39 -7.65
C TYR A 4 -14.60 11.97 -8.81
N ILE A 5 -13.95 12.69 -9.75
CA ILE A 5 -14.65 13.41 -10.82
C ILE A 5 -14.24 12.85 -12.18
N ARG A 6 -12.96 12.98 -12.56
CA ARG A 6 -12.51 12.64 -13.92
C ARG A 6 -12.57 11.15 -14.22
N PHE A 7 -12.11 10.33 -13.27
CA PHE A 7 -11.95 8.88 -13.38
C PHE A 7 -12.77 8.13 -12.34
N GLN A 8 -13.94 8.67 -11.99
CA GLN A 8 -14.85 8.07 -11.02
C GLN A 8 -15.23 6.62 -11.37
N LYS A 9 -15.31 6.28 -12.67
CA LYS A 9 -15.69 4.95 -13.14
C LYS A 9 -14.63 3.87 -12.89
N THR A 10 -13.36 4.23 -12.73
CA THR A 10 -12.27 3.30 -12.41
C THR A 10 -12.00 3.20 -10.90
N TYR A 11 -12.71 3.98 -10.09
CA TYR A 11 -12.55 3.96 -8.64
C TYR A 11 -13.36 2.82 -8.01
N ASP A 12 -12.66 1.98 -7.24
CA ASP A 12 -13.24 0.81 -6.58
C ASP A 12 -13.86 1.17 -5.22
N LYS A 13 -15.10 1.67 -5.30
CA LYS A 13 -15.89 2.07 -4.12
C LYS A 13 -16.28 0.88 -3.22
N ILE A 14 -16.31 -0.34 -3.75
CA ILE A 14 -16.73 -1.53 -2.99
C ILE A 14 -15.62 -1.94 -2.01
N ASN A 15 -14.38 -1.80 -2.45
CA ASN A 15 -13.24 -2.14 -1.61
C ASN A 15 -12.86 -1.02 -0.64
N ASP A 16 -13.05 0.25 -1.01
CA ASP A 16 -12.78 1.41 -0.13
C ASP A 16 -13.89 1.65 0.92
N THR A 17 -13.81 0.89 2.00
CA THR A 17 -14.82 0.81 3.08
C THR A 17 -14.32 1.35 4.41
N PHE A 18 -13.15 2.00 4.43
CA PHE A 18 -12.55 2.48 5.66
C PHE A 18 -13.36 3.65 6.24
N PRO A 19 -13.78 3.59 7.52
CA PRO A 19 -14.62 4.63 8.11
C PRO A 19 -13.76 5.83 8.56
N VAL A 20 -13.40 6.69 7.61
CA VAL A 20 -12.53 7.87 7.81
C VAL A 20 -13.07 8.83 8.88
N HIS A 21 -14.40 8.90 9.05
CA HIS A 21 -15.05 9.77 10.04
C HIS A 21 -14.59 9.50 11.48
N TYR A 22 -14.39 8.24 11.87
CA TYR A 22 -13.90 7.91 13.22
C TYR A 22 -12.45 8.38 13.42
N LEU A 23 -11.63 8.24 12.38
CA LEU A 23 -10.24 8.68 12.41
C LEU A 23 -10.14 10.20 12.55
N ILE A 24 -10.94 10.95 11.78
CA ILE A 24 -11.01 12.42 11.91
C ILE A 24 -11.52 12.83 13.29
N ALA A 25 -12.55 12.16 13.81
CA ALA A 25 -13.12 12.47 15.13
C ALA A 25 -12.09 12.26 16.25
N VAL A 26 -11.40 11.12 16.26
CA VAL A 26 -10.35 10.81 17.26
C VAL A 26 -9.21 11.82 17.19
N VAL A 27 -8.73 12.13 15.98
CA VAL A 27 -7.66 13.11 15.78
C VAL A 27 -8.10 14.52 16.20
N GLY A 28 -9.35 14.90 15.90
CA GLY A 28 -9.93 16.18 16.30
C GLY A 28 -9.99 16.34 17.82
N ILE A 29 -10.45 15.31 18.52
CA ILE A 29 -10.50 15.30 19.99
C ILE A 29 -9.09 15.40 20.58
N LEU A 30 -8.14 14.63 20.06
CA LEU A 30 -6.73 14.69 20.51
C LEU A 30 -6.10 16.06 20.24
N ALA A 31 -6.41 16.71 19.12
CA ALA A 31 -5.87 18.03 18.78
C ALA A 31 -6.39 19.12 19.72
N VAL A 32 -7.66 19.08 20.11
CA VAL A 32 -8.23 20.01 21.11
C VAL A 32 -7.68 19.70 22.50
N TRP A 33 -7.59 18.42 22.86
CA TRP A 33 -7.10 18.01 24.18
C TRP A 33 -5.63 18.37 24.40
N THR A 34 -4.80 18.28 23.36
CA THR A 34 -3.40 18.68 23.42
C THR A 34 -3.18 20.17 23.19
N SER A 35 -4.21 20.95 22.81
CA SER A 35 -4.11 22.40 22.65
C SER A 35 -4.22 23.11 23.99
N ASP A 36 -3.33 24.07 24.24
CA ASP A 36 -3.33 24.79 25.50
C ASP A 36 -4.48 25.82 25.51
N LEU A 37 -5.46 25.60 26.40
CA LEU A 37 -6.65 26.46 26.57
C LEU A 37 -6.31 27.90 27.00
N THR A 38 -5.06 28.16 27.34
CA THR A 38 -4.55 29.44 27.86
C THR A 38 -4.10 30.40 26.75
N ASN A 39 -3.97 29.94 25.49
CA ASN A 39 -3.49 30.77 24.38
C ASN A 39 -4.62 31.57 23.70
N LYS A 40 -4.33 32.85 23.38
CA LYS A 40 -5.26 33.80 22.73
C LYS A 40 -5.80 33.33 21.36
N SER A 41 -5.15 32.36 20.72
CA SER A 41 -5.52 31.83 19.40
C SER A 41 -5.73 30.31 19.43
N LEU A 42 -6.51 29.82 20.40
CA LEU A 42 -6.87 28.41 20.58
C LEU A 42 -7.25 27.71 19.27
N LEU A 43 -8.07 28.37 18.43
CA LEU A 43 -8.51 27.80 17.15
C LEU A 43 -7.35 27.56 16.18
N PHE A 44 -6.44 28.51 16.04
CA PHE A 44 -5.30 28.39 15.13
C PHE A 44 -4.33 27.30 15.60
N GLU A 45 -4.04 27.27 16.89
CA GLU A 45 -3.16 26.26 17.47
C GLU A 45 -3.78 24.86 17.37
N SER A 46 -5.07 24.71 17.69
CA SER A 46 -5.79 23.44 17.55
C SER A 46 -5.82 22.96 16.10
N LEU A 47 -6.05 23.85 15.14
CA LEU A 47 -6.01 23.51 13.70
C LEU A 47 -4.60 23.10 13.24
N TRP A 48 -3.56 23.75 13.75
CA TRP A 48 -2.18 23.38 13.45
C TRP A 48 -1.79 22.03 14.07
N LYS A 49 -2.17 21.77 15.33
CA LYS A 49 -1.96 20.45 15.97
C LYS A 49 -2.79 19.37 15.26
N PHE A 50 -4.01 19.69 14.84
CA PHE A 50 -4.89 18.82 14.07
C PHE A 50 -4.28 18.43 12.73
N SER A 51 -3.70 19.37 11.98
CA SER A 51 -3.09 19.06 10.68
C SER A 51 -1.91 18.09 10.82
N ILE A 52 -1.05 18.28 11.82
CA ILE A 52 0.10 17.39 12.10
C ILE A 52 -0.37 15.99 12.53
N LEU A 53 -1.36 15.91 13.44
CA LEU A 53 -1.89 14.63 13.89
C LEU A 53 -2.60 13.89 12.75
N LEU A 54 -3.43 14.59 11.97
CA LEU A 54 -4.17 14.00 10.84
C LEU A 54 -3.20 13.48 9.78
N GLU A 55 -2.14 14.22 9.49
CA GLU A 55 -1.11 13.83 8.54
C GLU A 55 -0.42 12.52 8.93
N SER A 56 -0.21 12.28 10.22
CA SER A 56 0.42 11.05 10.70
C SER A 56 -0.41 9.79 10.44
N VAL A 57 -1.74 9.92 10.41
CA VAL A 57 -2.69 8.81 10.21
C VAL A 57 -3.42 8.83 8.85
N ALA A 58 -3.24 9.88 8.04
CA ALA A 58 -3.93 10.05 6.76
C ALA A 58 -3.66 8.93 5.75
N ILE A 59 -2.55 8.19 5.91
CA ILE A 59 -2.20 7.06 5.04
C ILE A 59 -2.99 5.78 5.36
N VAL A 60 -3.56 5.67 6.56
CA VAL A 60 -4.22 4.43 7.05
C VAL A 60 -5.32 3.91 6.12
N PRO A 61 -6.25 4.73 5.56
CA PRO A 61 -7.27 4.25 4.64
C PRO A 61 -6.67 3.58 3.39
N GLN A 62 -5.59 4.15 2.86
CA GLN A 62 -4.88 3.60 1.70
C GLN A 62 -4.25 2.25 2.02
N LEU A 63 -3.61 2.12 3.19
CA LEU A 63 -3.02 0.85 3.61
C LEU A 63 -4.07 -0.23 3.87
N TYR A 64 -5.25 0.18 4.38
CA TYR A 64 -6.39 -0.72 4.57
C TYR A 64 -6.90 -1.27 3.24
N LEU A 65 -7.02 -0.41 2.22
CA LEU A 65 -7.42 -0.83 0.87
C LEU A 65 -6.44 -1.83 0.27
N LEU A 66 -5.13 -1.55 0.36
CA LEU A 66 -4.07 -2.46 -0.14
C LEU A 66 -4.11 -3.82 0.56
N LYS A 67 -4.38 -3.83 1.87
CA LYS A 67 -4.54 -5.08 2.62
C LYS A 67 -5.75 -5.88 2.14
N LYS A 68 -6.88 -5.22 1.83
CA LYS A 68 -8.10 -5.87 1.34
C LYS A 68 -7.93 -6.44 -0.07
N GLN A 69 -7.18 -5.74 -0.93
CA GLN A 69 -6.87 -6.22 -2.28
C GLN A 69 -5.94 -7.43 -2.28
N GLY A 70 -5.08 -7.59 -1.27
CA GLY A 70 -4.22 -8.77 -1.09
C GLY A 70 -3.05 -8.88 -2.07
N VAL A 71 -3.10 -8.14 -3.18
CA VAL A 71 -2.04 -7.98 -4.18
C VAL A 71 -1.51 -6.55 -4.09
N ILE A 72 -0.20 -6.41 -3.96
CA ILE A 72 0.47 -5.12 -3.95
C ILE A 72 1.25 -4.97 -5.25
N ASP A 73 0.88 -3.96 -6.02
CA ASP A 73 1.59 -3.57 -7.22
C ASP A 73 2.97 -3.02 -6.88
N LEU A 74 3.96 -3.36 -7.69
CA LEU A 74 5.33 -2.89 -7.52
C LEU A 74 5.40 -1.35 -7.56
N SER A 75 4.64 -0.72 -8.47
CA SER A 75 4.55 0.74 -8.57
C SER A 75 4.06 1.39 -7.27
N MET A 76 3.02 0.83 -6.65
CA MET A 76 2.49 1.32 -5.37
C MET A 76 3.50 1.17 -4.23
N SER A 77 4.29 0.09 -4.24
CA SER A 77 5.37 -0.09 -3.27
C SER A 77 6.44 0.99 -3.40
N TYR A 78 6.86 1.34 -4.61
CA TYR A 78 7.83 2.44 -4.80
C TYR A 78 7.26 3.78 -4.33
N TYR A 79 6.00 4.06 -4.66
CA TYR A 79 5.31 5.26 -4.19
C TYR A 79 5.34 5.37 -2.65
N LEU A 80 4.93 4.31 -1.95
CA LEU A 80 4.95 4.28 -0.49
C LEU A 80 6.37 4.37 0.09
N LEU A 81 7.36 3.84 -0.61
CA LEU A 81 8.75 3.82 -0.15
C LEU A 81 9.33 5.23 -0.21
N THR A 82 9.11 5.94 -1.32
CA THR A 82 9.53 7.33 -1.48
C THR A 82 8.83 8.21 -0.44
N LEU A 83 7.53 7.99 -0.21
CA LEU A 83 6.76 8.74 0.79
C LEU A 83 7.26 8.47 2.23
N GLY A 84 7.57 7.22 2.58
CA GLY A 84 8.18 6.90 3.87
C GLY A 84 9.58 7.49 4.04
N SER A 85 10.39 7.43 2.98
CA SER A 85 11.77 7.96 2.98
C SER A 85 11.79 9.47 3.18
N TYR A 86 10.88 10.19 2.52
CA TYR A 86 10.69 11.62 2.74
C TYR A 86 10.47 11.94 4.22
N ARG A 87 9.63 11.18 4.94
CA ARG A 87 9.38 11.42 6.37
C ARG A 87 10.58 11.12 7.24
N THR A 88 11.29 10.05 6.98
CA THR A 88 12.53 9.73 7.71
C THR A 88 13.56 10.85 7.58
N LEU A 89 13.69 11.46 6.40
CA LEU A 89 14.57 12.62 6.19
C LEU A 89 14.12 13.85 7.00
N TYR A 90 12.82 14.07 7.17
CA TYR A 90 12.31 15.14 8.04
C TYR A 90 12.64 14.92 9.52
N ILE A 91 12.58 13.67 10.00
CA ILE A 91 13.00 13.32 11.35
C ILE A 91 14.49 13.65 11.55
N PHE A 92 15.33 13.30 10.57
CA PHE A 92 16.75 13.67 10.61
C PHE A 92 16.96 15.18 10.53
N ASN A 93 16.16 15.91 9.76
CA ASN A 93 16.22 17.37 9.72
C ASN A 93 15.89 17.99 11.10
N TRP A 94 14.86 17.51 11.80
CA TRP A 94 14.56 18.00 13.14
C TRP A 94 15.67 17.67 14.15
N LEU A 95 16.29 16.49 14.05
CA LEU A 95 17.45 16.13 14.86
C LEU A 95 18.64 17.08 14.61
N TYR A 96 18.90 17.41 13.34
CA TYR A 96 19.92 18.37 12.97
C TYR A 96 19.63 19.76 13.53
N ARG A 97 18.41 20.27 13.35
CA ARG A 97 17.99 21.59 13.88
C ARG A 97 18.01 21.66 15.40
N TYR A 98 17.73 20.55 16.08
CA TYR A 98 17.88 20.47 17.53
C TYR A 98 19.32 20.70 17.96
N GLN A 99 20.29 20.12 17.23
CA GLN A 99 21.72 20.27 17.53
C GLN A 99 22.28 21.65 17.16
N THR A 100 21.83 22.25 16.06
CA THR A 100 22.40 23.51 15.55
C THR A 100 21.67 24.76 16.02
N GLU A 101 20.33 24.72 16.07
CA GLU A 101 19.48 25.89 16.37
C GLU A 101 18.84 25.81 17.77
N GLY A 102 18.91 24.65 18.45
CA GLY A 102 18.21 24.41 19.71
C GLY A 102 16.68 24.39 19.58
N TYR A 103 16.15 24.37 18.35
CA TYR A 103 14.71 24.35 18.10
C TYR A 103 14.14 22.95 18.34
N TRP A 104 13.15 22.85 19.22
CA TRP A 104 12.50 21.58 19.56
C TRP A 104 10.98 21.68 19.47
N ASN A 105 10.39 20.77 18.69
CA ASN A 105 8.95 20.60 18.59
C ASN A 105 8.59 19.12 18.79
N SER A 106 8.28 18.77 20.05
CA SER A 106 7.96 17.39 20.47
C SER A 106 6.82 16.78 19.64
N LEU A 107 5.80 17.56 19.30
CA LEU A 107 4.61 17.05 18.62
C LEU A 107 4.92 16.63 17.18
N SER A 108 5.57 17.49 16.41
CA SER A 108 5.98 17.15 15.03
C SER A 108 6.92 15.96 14.99
N PHE A 109 7.88 15.89 15.92
CA PHE A 109 8.80 14.77 16.03
C PHE A 109 8.07 13.45 16.35
N LEU A 110 7.20 13.44 17.36
CA LEU A 110 6.45 12.24 17.76
C LEU A 110 5.52 11.76 16.66
N CYS A 111 4.77 12.66 16.01
CA CYS A 111 3.90 12.32 14.88
C CYS A 111 4.70 11.82 13.68
N GLY A 112 5.87 12.40 13.40
CA GLY A 112 6.78 11.91 12.36
C GLY A 112 7.27 10.49 12.65
N CYS A 113 7.72 10.22 13.88
CA CYS A 113 8.12 8.87 14.30
C CYS A 113 6.97 7.87 14.17
N LEU A 114 5.78 8.22 14.65
CA LEU A 114 4.57 7.38 14.52
C LEU A 114 4.28 7.05 13.05
N GLN A 115 4.33 8.06 12.18
CA GLN A 115 4.09 7.89 10.76
C GLN A 115 5.14 6.97 10.10
N THR A 116 6.42 7.16 10.42
CA THR A 116 7.51 6.30 9.92
C THR A 116 7.36 4.86 10.43
N MET A 117 6.91 4.65 11.67
CA MET A 117 6.62 3.31 12.19
C MET A 117 5.47 2.64 11.44
N ILE A 118 4.41 3.37 11.08
CA ILE A 118 3.31 2.85 10.26
C ILE A 118 3.83 2.40 8.89
N TYR A 119 4.65 3.21 8.22
CA TYR A 119 5.26 2.83 6.95
C TYR A 119 6.14 1.59 7.09
N LEU A 120 7.02 1.57 8.08
CA LEU A 120 7.94 0.46 8.30
C LEU A 120 7.18 -0.84 8.60
N HIS A 121 6.13 -0.78 9.44
CA HIS A 121 5.27 -1.93 9.73
C HIS A 121 4.63 -2.48 8.45
N PHE A 122 4.09 -1.60 7.59
CA PHE A 122 3.53 -2.00 6.31
C PHE A 122 4.58 -2.66 5.40
N PHE A 123 5.78 -2.08 5.31
CA PHE A 123 6.86 -2.64 4.49
C PHE A 123 7.31 -4.01 4.98
N ILE A 124 7.59 -4.16 6.27
CA ILE A 124 8.03 -5.43 6.85
C ILE A 124 6.99 -6.53 6.63
N TYR A 125 5.71 -6.24 6.88
CA TYR A 125 4.64 -7.21 6.70
C TYR A 125 4.48 -7.65 5.23
N ASN A 126 4.66 -6.73 4.28
CA ASN A 126 4.42 -6.99 2.85
C ASN A 126 5.68 -7.37 2.06
N TYR A 127 6.88 -7.21 2.63
CA TYR A 127 8.15 -7.48 1.95
C TYR A 127 8.24 -8.89 1.36
N PRO A 128 7.84 -9.99 2.05
CA PRO A 128 7.91 -11.33 1.47
C PRO A 128 7.00 -11.50 0.25
N LYS A 129 5.83 -10.83 0.25
CA LYS A 129 4.89 -10.85 -0.88
C LYS A 129 5.42 -10.03 -2.05
N LEU A 130 5.97 -8.84 -1.75
CA LEU A 130 6.54 -7.94 -2.74
C LEU A 130 7.75 -8.56 -3.45
N SER A 131 8.65 -9.21 -2.70
CA SER A 131 9.84 -9.87 -3.25
C SER A 131 9.46 -10.98 -4.25
N LYS A 132 8.47 -11.81 -3.91
CA LYS A 132 7.94 -12.84 -4.82
C LYS A 132 7.35 -12.24 -6.10
N ASN A 133 6.54 -11.18 -5.96
CA ASN A 133 5.94 -10.49 -7.10
C ASN A 133 7.03 -9.92 -8.03
N PHE A 134 8.04 -9.26 -7.47
CA PHE A 134 9.16 -8.70 -8.23
C PHE A 134 9.92 -9.77 -9.02
N THR A 135 10.26 -10.90 -8.39
CA THR A 135 10.95 -12.01 -9.08
C THR A 135 10.10 -12.57 -10.22
N ASN A 136 8.78 -12.70 -10.03
CA ASN A 136 7.87 -13.20 -11.06
C ASN A 136 7.77 -12.22 -12.24
N THR A 137 7.69 -10.91 -11.96
CA THR A 137 7.69 -9.87 -13.00
C THR A 137 9.00 -9.85 -13.79
N LEU A 138 10.15 -10.01 -13.12
CA LEU A 138 11.45 -10.07 -13.81
C LEU A 138 11.60 -11.31 -14.69
N LYS A 139 11.17 -12.49 -14.21
CA LYS A 139 11.18 -13.73 -15.01
C LYS A 139 10.34 -13.59 -16.29
N TYR A 140 9.15 -12.99 -16.17
CA TYR A 140 8.30 -12.68 -17.31
C TYR A 140 8.99 -11.72 -18.30
N LYS A 141 9.61 -10.64 -17.79
CA LYS A 141 10.26 -9.61 -18.62
C LYS A 141 11.56 -10.09 -19.28
N GLN A 142 12.21 -11.10 -18.71
CA GLN A 142 13.41 -11.76 -19.25
C GLN A 142 13.10 -12.88 -20.25
N GLY A 143 11.82 -13.11 -20.60
CA GLY A 143 11.45 -14.16 -21.55
C GLY A 143 11.70 -15.57 -21.03
N ILE A 144 11.91 -15.73 -19.72
CA ILE A 144 11.90 -17.04 -19.07
C ILE A 144 10.42 -17.43 -18.98
N ASP A 145 9.94 -18.16 -19.99
CA ASP A 145 8.55 -18.62 -20.11
C ASP A 145 8.06 -19.21 -18.77
N ILE A 146 7.18 -18.48 -18.09
CA ILE A 146 6.53 -18.96 -16.85
C ILE A 146 5.23 -19.72 -17.15
N LEU A 147 5.05 -20.18 -18.39
CA LEU A 147 4.07 -21.20 -18.72
C LEU A 147 4.77 -22.54 -18.54
N PRO A 148 4.89 -23.06 -17.29
CA PRO A 148 3.69 -23.42 -16.53
C PRO A 148 3.92 -23.43 -15.00
N ILE A 149 4.30 -22.36 -14.30
CA ILE A 149 4.38 -22.47 -12.81
C ILE A 149 2.98 -22.41 -12.18
N ILE A 150 2.12 -21.51 -12.67
CA ILE A 150 0.74 -21.41 -12.18
C ILE A 150 -0.06 -22.65 -12.62
N VAL A 151 0.21 -23.21 -13.81
CA VAL A 151 -0.43 -24.45 -14.25
C VAL A 151 0.13 -25.66 -13.51
N VAL A 152 1.45 -25.79 -13.31
CA VAL A 152 2.04 -26.93 -12.58
C VAL A 152 1.63 -26.93 -11.11
N GLU A 153 1.52 -25.77 -10.44
CA GLU A 153 1.15 -25.73 -9.03
C GLU A 153 -0.35 -25.98 -8.78
N GLN A 154 -1.22 -25.57 -9.73
CA GLN A 154 -2.65 -25.93 -9.74
C GLN A 154 -2.86 -27.41 -10.15
N VAL A 155 -2.06 -27.93 -11.10
CA VAL A 155 -2.09 -29.34 -11.50
C VAL A 155 -1.54 -30.26 -10.40
N LYS A 156 -0.55 -29.84 -9.62
CA LYS A 156 0.01 -30.65 -8.52
C LYS A 156 -0.93 -30.77 -7.32
N THR A 157 -1.81 -29.78 -7.14
CA THR A 157 -2.87 -29.80 -6.12
C THR A 157 -4.12 -30.57 -6.57
N ASP A 158 -4.40 -30.66 -7.87
CA ASP A 158 -5.48 -31.51 -8.42
C ASP A 158 -5.04 -32.98 -8.65
N THR A 159 -3.81 -33.24 -9.09
CA THR A 159 -3.31 -34.62 -9.33
C THR A 159 -3.11 -35.43 -8.06
N THR A 160 -2.99 -34.78 -6.89
CA THR A 160 -3.02 -35.47 -5.59
C THR A 160 -4.44 -35.90 -5.17
N LYS A 161 -5.50 -35.42 -5.85
CA LYS A 161 -6.89 -35.84 -5.63
C LYS A 161 -7.45 -36.83 -6.65
N GLN A 162 -6.83 -36.96 -7.82
CA GLN A 162 -7.29 -37.86 -8.88
C GLN A 162 -6.14 -38.73 -9.40
N SER A 163 -5.72 -39.69 -8.58
CA SER A 163 -5.01 -40.87 -9.05
C SER A 163 -6.02 -41.80 -9.75
N HIS A 164 -6.25 -41.61 -11.05
CA HIS A 164 -6.37 -42.68 -12.04
C HIS A 164 -6.75 -42.11 -13.42
N THR A 165 -5.94 -42.49 -14.43
CA THR A 165 -6.14 -42.34 -15.88
C THR A 165 -6.00 -40.91 -16.44
N ILE A 166 -4.81 -40.56 -16.92
CA ILE A 166 -4.52 -39.31 -17.64
C ILE A 166 -4.86 -39.51 -19.12
N GLU A 167 -5.95 -38.91 -19.60
CA GLU A 167 -6.31 -38.92 -21.02
C GLU A 167 -5.77 -37.68 -21.78
N MET A 168 -5.28 -37.90 -23.01
CA MET A 168 -4.86 -36.92 -24.03
C MET A 168 -5.70 -35.63 -24.20
N PRO A 169 -7.05 -35.61 -24.00
CA PRO A 169 -7.88 -34.39 -24.01
C PRO A 169 -7.44 -33.27 -23.04
N LEU A 170 -6.81 -33.59 -21.91
CA LEU A 170 -6.43 -32.56 -20.93
C LEU A 170 -5.34 -31.62 -21.44
N ILE A 171 -4.41 -32.13 -22.27
CA ILE A 171 -3.28 -31.34 -22.79
C ILE A 171 -3.79 -30.25 -23.74
N HIS A 172 -4.75 -30.58 -24.60
CA HIS A 172 -5.32 -29.62 -25.55
C HIS A 172 -6.16 -28.53 -24.86
N GLU A 173 -6.83 -28.86 -23.74
CA GLU A 173 -7.53 -27.87 -22.93
C GLU A 173 -6.55 -26.94 -22.19
N ILE A 174 -5.43 -27.48 -21.72
CA ILE A 174 -4.36 -26.70 -21.09
C ILE A 174 -3.70 -25.75 -22.10
N GLU A 175 -3.43 -26.22 -23.31
CA GLU A 175 -2.83 -25.41 -24.39
C GLU A 175 -3.78 -24.28 -24.83
N TYR A 176 -5.06 -24.58 -24.98
CA TYR A 176 -6.09 -23.58 -25.28
C TYR A 176 -6.20 -22.51 -24.17
N LYS A 177 -6.18 -22.92 -22.89
CA LYS A 177 -6.28 -22.00 -21.75
C LYS A 177 -5.03 -21.12 -21.63
N SER A 178 -3.85 -21.68 -21.92
CA SER A 178 -2.57 -20.96 -21.99
C SER A 178 -2.59 -19.84 -23.01
N ASP A 179 -3.03 -20.11 -24.24
CA ASP A 179 -3.06 -19.10 -25.31
C ASP A 179 -4.10 -18.00 -25.06
N ARG A 180 -5.23 -18.35 -24.44
CA ARG A 180 -6.23 -17.34 -24.02
C ARG A 180 -5.67 -16.38 -22.97
N LEU A 181 -4.87 -16.89 -22.04
CA LEU A 181 -4.19 -16.09 -21.01
C LEU A 181 -3.10 -15.19 -21.61
N LYS A 182 -2.30 -15.69 -22.57
CA LYS A 182 -1.31 -14.87 -23.30
C LYS A 182 -1.98 -13.66 -23.97
N ASN A 183 -3.12 -13.86 -24.63
CA ASN A 183 -3.84 -12.79 -25.30
C ASN A 183 -4.43 -11.77 -24.33
N LYS A 184 -4.91 -12.21 -23.17
CA LYS A 184 -5.43 -11.32 -22.12
C LYS A 184 -4.33 -10.45 -21.49
N LEU A 185 -3.17 -11.04 -21.19
CA LEU A 185 -2.02 -10.33 -20.62
C LEU A 185 -1.40 -9.33 -21.61
N LYS A 186 -1.42 -9.63 -22.92
CA LYS A 186 -0.98 -8.72 -23.98
C LYS A 186 -1.91 -7.50 -24.16
N LEU A 187 -3.17 -7.63 -23.76
CA LEU A 187 -4.13 -6.53 -23.71
C LEU A 187 -3.94 -5.68 -22.46
N GLU A 188 -3.68 -6.29 -21.30
CA GLU A 188 -3.45 -5.58 -20.03
C GLU A 188 -2.12 -4.82 -20.00
N SER A 189 -1.08 -5.27 -20.72
CA SER A 189 0.21 -4.55 -20.81
C SER A 189 0.22 -3.34 -21.76
N LYS A 190 -0.89 -3.12 -22.49
CA LYS A 190 -1.06 -2.01 -23.43
C LYS A 190 -1.80 -0.80 -22.82
N PHE A 191 -2.24 -0.93 -21.57
CA PHE A 191 -2.81 0.12 -20.74
C PHE A 191 -1.83 0.47 -19.61
#